data_AF-A0A4V1ZJD5-F1
#
_entry.id   AF-A0A4V1ZJD5-F1
#
_cell.length_a   1.000
_cell.length_b   1.000
_cell.length_c   1.000
_cell.angle_alpha   90.00
_cell.angle_beta   90.00
_cell.angle_gamma   90.00
#
_symmetry.space_group_name_H-M   'P 1'
#
loop_
_entity.id
_entity.type
_entity.pdbx_description
1 polymer ?
#
loop_
_entity_poly.entity_id
_entity_poly.type
_entity_poly.pdbx_seq_one_letter_code
_entity_poly.pdbx_strand_id
1 'polypeptide(L)'
;MPELQPLTTSRKPVNPDAPTLWHRRLARLVARKWGVQMEANRNLSEGLLDGRRVAIRCAKSKTPPITVSGPVLERVHVVWGVFLTQTDSAEIYAMSAKDFKRIASFYSPRTGHPLYSARLSRFSRRAELIGTLSEDDILSIEIP
;
A
#
# COMPACT_ATOMS: atom_id res chain seq x y z
N MET A 1 -52.30 6.68 14.02
CA MET A 1 -50.99 6.06 14.28
C MET A 1 -50.16 6.24 13.01
N PRO A 2 -49.02 6.95 13.04
CA PRO A 2 -48.22 7.15 11.84
C PRO A 2 -47.38 5.89 11.56
N GLU A 3 -47.46 5.44 10.31
CA GLU A 3 -46.78 4.27 9.76
C GLU A 3 -45.26 4.53 9.71
N LEU A 4 -44.48 3.68 10.38
CA LEU A 4 -43.02 3.70 10.35
C LEU A 4 -42.54 3.23 8.96
N GLN A 5 -41.99 4.14 8.16
CA GLN A 5 -41.32 3.75 6.91
C GLN A 5 -40.02 2.99 7.21
N PRO A 6 -39.73 1.90 6.48
CA PRO A 6 -38.50 1.14 6.69
C PRO A 6 -37.28 1.94 6.21
N LEU A 7 -36.29 2.07 7.10
CA LEU A 7 -34.96 2.56 6.79
C LEU A 7 -34.30 1.63 5.76
N THR A 8 -34.46 1.95 4.49
CA THR A 8 -33.68 1.35 3.42
C THR A 8 -32.25 1.88 3.53
N THR A 9 -31.42 1.13 4.24
CA THR A 9 -29.96 1.31 4.17
C THR A 9 -29.51 0.88 2.78
N SER A 10 -29.63 1.78 1.82
CA SER A 10 -29.00 1.64 0.51
C SER A 10 -27.48 1.68 0.73
N ARG A 11 -26.90 0.52 1.07
CA ARG A 11 -25.47 0.31 0.98
C ARG A 11 -25.12 0.44 -0.48
N LYS A 12 -24.70 1.64 -0.88
CA LYS A 12 -24.06 1.88 -2.19
C LYS A 12 -23.07 0.73 -2.42
N PRO A 13 -23.10 0.05 -3.58
CA PRO A 13 -22.10 -0.95 -3.89
C PRO A 13 -20.72 -0.27 -3.82
N VAL A 14 -19.89 -0.70 -2.88
CA VAL A 14 -18.51 -0.22 -2.78
C VAL A 14 -17.82 -0.69 -4.05
N ASN A 15 -17.51 0.26 -4.94
CA ASN A 15 -16.78 -0.04 -6.17
C ASN A 15 -15.43 -0.70 -5.77
N PRO A 16 -15.18 -1.97 -6.13
CA PRO A 16 -13.97 -2.70 -5.73
C PRO A 16 -12.68 -2.06 -6.29
N ASP A 17 -12.79 -1.19 -7.30
CA ASP A 17 -11.67 -0.46 -7.88
C ASP A 17 -11.25 0.76 -7.06
N ALA A 18 -12.14 1.33 -6.25
CA ALA A 18 -11.87 2.57 -5.52
C ALA A 18 -10.71 2.43 -4.50
N PRO A 19 -10.63 1.36 -3.67
CA PRO A 19 -9.47 1.13 -2.81
C PRO A 19 -8.19 0.91 -3.61
N THR A 20 -8.27 0.22 -4.75
CA THR A 20 -7.10 -0.08 -5.59
C THR A 20 -6.53 1.18 -6.24
N LEU A 21 -7.39 2.09 -6.70
CA LEU A 21 -7.00 3.36 -7.28
C LEU A 21 -6.34 4.27 -6.24
N TRP A 22 -6.93 4.37 -5.05
CA TRP A 22 -6.39 5.15 -3.93
C TRP A 22 -4.96 4.70 -3.56
N HIS A 23 -4.72 3.39 -3.41
CA HIS A 23 -3.37 2.88 -3.13
C HIS A 23 -2.35 3.23 -4.21
N ARG A 24 -2.77 3.21 -5.48
CA ARG A 24 -1.88 3.56 -6.60
C ARG A 24 -1.56 5.05 -6.61
N ARG A 25 -2.54 5.91 -6.30
CA ARG A 25 -2.33 7.35 -6.15
C ARG A 25 -1.40 7.66 -4.99
N LEU A 26 -1.61 7.04 -3.82
CA LEU A 26 -0.73 7.20 -2.66
C LEU A 26 0.70 6.73 -2.97
N ALA A 27 0.86 5.56 -3.60
CA ALA A 27 2.17 5.07 -4.01
C ALA A 27 2.89 6.04 -4.95
N ARG A 28 2.17 6.69 -5.87
CA ARG A 28 2.73 7.70 -6.78
C ARG A 28 3.05 9.02 -6.08
N LEU A 29 2.25 9.44 -5.09
CA LEU A 29 2.58 10.58 -4.24
C LEU A 29 3.89 10.33 -3.49
N VAL A 30 4.00 9.17 -2.84
CA VAL A 30 5.24 8.75 -2.16
C VAL A 30 6.40 8.72 -3.16
N ALA A 31 6.22 8.09 -4.32
CA ALA A 31 7.26 8.05 -5.33
C ALA A 31 7.77 9.43 -5.73
N ARG A 32 6.86 10.37 -5.99
CA ARG A 32 7.20 11.76 -6.35
C ARG A 32 7.96 12.47 -5.23
N LYS A 33 7.55 12.30 -3.97
CA LYS A 33 8.13 13.01 -2.82
C LYS A 33 9.55 12.52 -2.48
N TRP A 34 9.86 11.25 -2.76
CA TRP A 34 11.17 10.65 -2.52
C TRP A 34 11.92 10.25 -3.81
N GLY A 35 11.59 10.85 -4.96
CA GLY A 35 12.38 10.74 -6.19
C GLY A 35 12.33 9.37 -6.89
N VAL A 36 11.37 8.51 -6.60
CA VAL A 36 11.19 7.24 -7.31
C VAL A 36 10.57 7.49 -8.69
N GLN A 37 11.27 7.08 -9.73
CA GLN A 37 10.80 7.12 -11.11
C GLN A 37 9.84 5.94 -11.35
N MET A 38 8.54 6.19 -11.22
CA MET A 38 7.51 5.16 -11.39
C MET A 38 7.41 4.66 -12.83
N GLU A 39 7.10 3.37 -12.97
CA GLU A 39 6.73 2.76 -14.24
C GLU A 39 5.60 3.55 -14.94
N ALA A 40 5.70 3.69 -16.27
CA ALA A 40 4.72 4.40 -17.08
C ALA A 40 3.31 3.80 -16.96
N ASN A 41 3.24 2.48 -16.76
CA ASN A 41 1.99 1.77 -16.51
C ASN A 41 1.41 2.19 -15.15
N ARG A 42 0.31 2.98 -15.20
CA ARG A 42 -0.41 3.47 -14.02
C ARG A 42 -1.00 2.37 -13.13
N ASN A 43 -1.10 1.15 -13.65
CA ASN A 43 -1.59 0.01 -12.89
C ASN A 43 -0.54 -0.64 -11.98
N LEU A 44 0.73 -0.27 -12.14
CA LEU A 44 1.83 -0.75 -11.32
C LEU A 44 2.19 0.27 -10.24
N SER A 45 2.63 -0.25 -9.10
CA SER A 45 3.19 0.51 -7.97
C SER A 45 4.69 0.23 -7.83
N GLU A 46 5.39 0.19 -8.97
CA GLU A 46 6.80 -0.11 -9.07
C GLU A 46 7.53 1.03 -9.80
N GLY A 47 8.81 1.20 -9.50
CA GLY A 47 9.64 2.24 -10.11
C GLY A 47 11.13 2.00 -9.87
N LEU A 48 11.94 2.99 -10.24
CA LEU A 48 13.40 3.00 -10.08
C LEU A 48 13.83 4.15 -9.16
N LEU A 49 14.73 3.85 -8.25
CA LEU A 49 15.44 4.82 -7.41
C LEU A 49 16.92 4.45 -7.42
N ASP A 50 17.78 5.34 -7.92
CA ASP A 50 19.24 5.14 -7.99
C ASP A 50 19.63 3.77 -8.58
N GLY A 51 18.98 3.41 -9.70
CA GLY A 51 19.20 2.13 -10.39
C GLY A 51 18.56 0.91 -9.71
N ARG A 52 17.94 1.07 -8.53
CA ARG A 52 17.26 0.00 -7.80
C ARG A 52 15.76 0.01 -8.09
N ARG A 53 15.25 -1.13 -8.55
CA ARG A 53 13.80 -1.37 -8.63
C ARG A 53 13.15 -1.37 -7.24
N VAL A 54 12.12 -0.56 -7.06
CA VAL A 54 11.36 -0.39 -5.81
C VAL A 54 9.90 -0.77 -6.04
N ALA A 55 9.31 -1.53 -5.12
CA ALA A 55 7.85 -1.69 -5.04
C ALA A 55 7.29 -0.89 -3.86
N ILE A 56 6.38 0.04 -4.13
CA ILE A 56 5.71 0.84 -3.09
C ILE A 56 4.33 0.24 -2.80
N ARG A 57 4.09 -0.14 -1.55
CA ARG A 57 2.90 -0.88 -1.14
C ARG A 57 2.26 -0.20 0.05
N CYS A 58 1.00 0.15 -0.12
CA CYS A 58 0.21 0.85 0.87
C CYS A 58 -0.68 -0.13 1.65
N ALA A 59 -0.77 0.06 2.95
CA ALA A 59 -1.69 -0.70 3.79
C ALA A 59 -3.14 -0.31 3.46
N LYS A 60 -4.03 -1.31 3.41
CA LYS A 60 -5.46 -1.16 3.06
C LYS A 60 -6.31 -0.31 4.03
N SER A 61 -5.79 0.06 5.19
CA SER A 61 -6.45 0.83 6.25
C SER A 61 -5.42 1.20 7.33
N LYS A 62 -5.84 1.73 8.49
CA LYS A 62 -4.96 2.18 9.58
C LYS A 62 -4.10 1.07 10.25
N THR A 63 -4.34 -0.21 9.94
CA THR A 63 -3.68 -1.36 10.61
C THR A 63 -3.46 -2.68 9.81
N PRO A 64 -3.81 -2.85 8.52
CA PRO A 64 -3.63 -4.12 7.83
C PRO A 64 -2.18 -4.28 7.34
N PRO A 65 -1.78 -5.52 7.03
CA PRO A 65 -0.48 -5.77 6.42
C PRO A 65 -0.39 -5.12 5.04
N ILE A 66 0.84 -4.78 4.63
CA ILE A 66 1.14 -4.64 3.22
C ILE A 66 1.33 -6.02 2.60
N THR A 67 0.89 -6.18 1.36
CA THR A 67 0.96 -7.46 0.65
C THR A 67 1.69 -7.28 -0.68
N VAL A 68 2.62 -8.19 -0.96
CA VAL A 68 3.40 -8.20 -2.20
C VAL A 68 3.36 -9.60 -2.79
N SER A 69 3.12 -9.71 -4.10
CA SER A 69 3.16 -11.01 -4.77
C SER A 69 4.60 -11.49 -5.00
N GLY A 70 4.78 -12.81 -5.03
CA GLY A 70 6.07 -13.45 -5.31
C GLY A 70 6.75 -12.91 -6.58
N PRO A 71 6.05 -12.82 -7.73
CA PRO A 71 6.63 -12.27 -8.96
C PRO A 71 7.11 -10.82 -8.85
N VAL A 72 6.48 -10.00 -8.00
CA VAL A 72 6.97 -8.63 -7.73
C VAL A 72 8.26 -8.70 -6.93
N LEU A 73 8.29 -9.52 -5.87
CA LEU A 73 9.47 -9.66 -5.02
C LEU A 73 10.67 -10.33 -5.70
N GLU A 74 10.47 -11.00 -6.84
CA GLU A 74 11.55 -11.56 -7.66
C GLU A 74 12.26 -10.52 -8.51
N ARG A 75 11.58 -9.42 -8.87
CA ARG A 75 12.12 -8.39 -9.78
C ARG A 75 12.47 -7.07 -9.11
N VAL A 76 12.02 -6.82 -7.88
CA VAL A 76 12.36 -5.60 -7.14
C VAL A 76 13.47 -5.86 -6.13
N HIS A 77 14.28 -4.82 -5.89
CA HIS A 77 15.37 -4.87 -4.91
C HIS A 77 14.88 -4.44 -3.53
N VAL A 78 13.94 -3.48 -3.49
CA VAL A 78 13.46 -2.84 -2.27
C VAL A 78 11.93 -2.83 -2.25
N VAL A 79 11.36 -3.06 -1.08
CA VAL A 79 9.94 -2.85 -0.79
C VAL A 79 9.81 -1.65 0.12
N TRP A 80 9.00 -0.69 -0.30
CA TRP A 80 8.57 0.42 0.54
C TRP A 80 7.16 0.13 1.06
N GLY A 81 7.04 0.03 2.39
CA GLY A 81 5.76 -0.12 3.07
C GLY A 81 5.26 1.23 3.54
N VAL A 82 4.09 1.64 3.06
CA VAL A 82 3.38 2.85 3.49
C VAL A 82 2.28 2.43 4.46
N PHE A 83 2.44 2.79 5.73
CA PHE A 83 1.52 2.42 6.81
C PHE A 83 0.84 3.67 7.34
N LEU A 84 -0.50 3.69 7.25
CA LEU A 84 -1.31 4.73 7.87
C LEU A 84 -1.22 4.62 9.39
N THR A 85 -1.08 5.76 10.06
CA THR A 85 -1.09 5.88 11.52
C THR A 85 -2.52 6.12 12.02
N GLN A 86 -2.67 6.25 13.35
CA GLN A 86 -3.98 6.57 13.94
C GLN A 86 -4.43 8.01 13.63
N THR A 87 -3.48 8.93 13.45
CA THR A 87 -3.70 10.38 13.24
C THR A 87 -3.76 10.75 11.76
N ASP A 88 -4.25 9.84 10.92
CA ASP A 88 -4.41 10.05 9.47
C ASP A 88 -3.13 10.52 8.74
N SER A 89 -1.95 10.24 9.32
CA SER A 89 -0.64 10.39 8.69
C SER A 89 -0.14 9.04 8.18
N ALA A 90 1.00 9.02 7.48
CA ALA A 90 1.63 7.75 7.09
C ALA A 90 3.12 7.72 7.42
N GLU A 91 3.60 6.55 7.80
CA GLU A 91 5.02 6.23 7.91
C GLU A 91 5.46 5.37 6.72
N ILE A 92 6.62 5.71 6.14
CA ILE A 92 7.17 5.02 4.98
C ILE A 92 8.45 4.33 5.42
N TYR A 93 8.45 3.01 5.29
CA TYR A 93 9.57 2.18 5.66
C TYR A 93 10.16 1.48 4.44
N ALA A 94 11.49 1.41 4.35
CA ALA A 94 12.21 0.70 3.30
C ALA A 94 12.85 -0.59 3.83
N MET A 95 12.73 -1.67 3.07
CA MET A 95 13.36 -2.95 3.37
C MET A 95 13.79 -3.65 2.08
N SER A 96 14.88 -4.41 2.12
CA SER A 96 15.25 -5.28 0.99
C SER A 96 14.13 -6.29 0.69
N ALA A 97 13.91 -6.62 -0.58
CA ALA A 97 12.90 -7.62 -0.96
C ALA A 97 13.20 -9.01 -0.35
N LYS A 98 14.48 -9.33 -0.17
CA LYS A 98 14.94 -10.57 0.49
C LYS A 98 14.53 -10.62 1.97
N ASP A 99 14.75 -9.54 2.71
CA ASP A 99 14.37 -9.47 4.12
C ASP A 99 12.86 -9.43 4.27
N PHE A 100 12.15 -8.75 3.37
CA PHE A 100 10.69 -8.79 3.33
C PHE A 100 10.16 -10.22 3.19
N LYS A 101 10.67 -11.00 2.22
CA LYS A 101 10.31 -12.42 2.05
C LYS A 101 10.54 -13.24 3.33
N ARG A 102 11.62 -12.95 4.07
CA ARG A 102 11.99 -13.66 5.30
C ARG A 102 11.07 -13.33 6.48
N ILE A 103 10.55 -12.10 6.56
CA ILE A 103 9.71 -11.68 7.68
C ILE A 103 8.21 -11.80 7.38
N ALA A 104 7.81 -11.78 6.12
CA ALA A 104 6.41 -11.79 5.75
C ALA A 104 5.77 -13.15 6.03
N SER A 105 4.50 -13.12 6.42
CA SER A 105 3.64 -14.31 6.38
C SER A 105 3.42 -14.70 4.92
N PHE A 106 3.68 -15.96 4.60
CA PHE A 106 3.49 -16.53 3.28
C PHE A 106 2.08 -17.11 3.14
N TYR A 107 1.42 -16.83 2.02
CA TYR A 107 0.14 -17.39 1.65
C TYR A 107 0.17 -17.77 0.17
N SER A 108 -0.11 -19.04 -0.14
CA SER A 108 -0.23 -19.54 -1.51
C SER A 108 -1.70 -19.84 -1.79
N PRO A 109 -2.41 -19.01 -2.57
CA PRO A 109 -3.79 -19.31 -2.93
C PRO A 109 -3.87 -20.54 -3.86
N ARG A 110 -5.04 -21.20 -3.91
CA ARG A 110 -5.30 -22.29 -4.87
C ARG A 110 -5.21 -21.83 -6.33
N THR A 111 -5.53 -20.56 -6.58
CA THR A 111 -5.44 -19.89 -7.88
C THR A 111 -4.73 -18.54 -7.71
N GLY A 112 -3.77 -18.23 -8.58
CA GLY A 112 -3.00 -16.99 -8.54
C GLY A 112 -1.59 -17.15 -7.97
N HIS A 113 -0.92 -16.01 -7.75
CA HIS A 113 0.48 -15.97 -7.32
C HIS A 113 0.62 -16.04 -5.79
N PRO A 114 1.74 -16.59 -5.28
CA PRO A 114 2.05 -16.52 -3.85
C PRO A 114 2.07 -15.07 -3.37
N LEU A 115 1.57 -14.84 -2.16
CA LEU A 115 1.49 -13.55 -1.50
C LEU A 115 2.32 -13.56 -0.23
N TYR A 116 3.03 -12.46 0.00
CA TYR A 116 3.84 -12.21 1.18
C TYR A 116 3.26 -10.98 1.87
N SER A 117 2.81 -11.16 3.10
CA SER A 117 2.13 -10.11 3.89
C SER A 117 2.89 -9.79 5.17
N ALA A 118 3.15 -8.51 5.42
CA ALA A 118 3.82 -8.06 6.65
C ALA A 118 3.05 -6.92 7.31
N ARG A 119 2.79 -7.05 8.62
CA ARG A 119 2.21 -5.99 9.46
C ARG A 119 3.28 -4.99 9.88
N LEU A 120 2.86 -3.76 10.19
CA LEU A 120 3.74 -2.69 10.66
C LEU A 120 4.67 -3.16 11.79
N SER A 121 4.11 -3.78 12.84
CA SER A 121 4.86 -4.23 14.02
C SER A 121 6.02 -5.18 13.74
N ARG A 122 5.99 -5.90 12.61
CA ARG A 122 7.09 -6.77 12.17
C ARG A 122 7.98 -6.09 11.13
N PHE A 123 7.39 -5.28 10.26
CA PHE A 123 8.10 -4.54 9.21
C PHE A 123 9.04 -3.50 9.83
N SER A 124 8.55 -2.64 10.73
CA SER A 124 9.31 -1.52 11.31
C SER A 124 10.49 -1.97 12.18
N ARG A 125 10.47 -3.19 12.74
CA ARG A 125 11.59 -3.73 13.54
C ARG A 125 12.86 -4.02 12.73
N ARG A 126 12.76 -4.10 11.41
CA ARG A 126 13.87 -4.46 10.51
C ARG A 126 13.97 -3.56 9.28
N ALA A 127 13.05 -2.63 9.12
CA ALA A 127 13.05 -1.66 8.04
C ALA A 127 13.61 -0.33 8.53
N GLU A 128 14.09 0.45 7.59
CA GLU A 128 14.49 1.83 7.81
C GLU A 128 13.27 2.74 7.62
N LEU A 129 13.00 3.66 8.56
CA LEU A 129 12.03 4.72 8.35
C LEU A 129 12.65 5.77 7.41
N ILE A 130 12.09 5.92 6.22
CA ILE A 130 12.61 6.85 5.20
C ILE A 130 11.81 8.15 5.10
N GLY A 131 10.67 8.22 5.78
CA GLY A 131 9.94 9.46 5.93
C GLY A 131 8.49 9.30 6.35
N THR A 132 7.77 10.41 6.35
CA THR A 132 6.37 10.51 6.75
C THR A 132 5.55 11.35 5.75
N LEU A 133 4.26 11.06 5.66
CA LEU A 133 3.27 11.92 5.01
C LEU A 133 2.34 12.50 6.07
N SER A 134 2.01 13.78 5.97
CA SER A 134 0.96 14.40 6.77
C SER A 134 -0.43 13.97 6.30
N GLU A 135 -1.46 14.31 7.08
CA GLU A 135 -2.85 14.16 6.64
C GLU A 135 -3.13 14.95 5.36
N ASP A 136 -2.67 16.21 5.29
CA ASP A 136 -2.83 17.06 4.09
C ASP A 136 -2.20 16.43 2.83
N ASP A 137 -1.02 15.82 2.96
CA ASP A 137 -0.39 15.09 1.86
C ASP A 137 -1.32 13.97 1.36
N ILE A 138 -1.92 13.20 2.27
CA ILE A 138 -2.78 12.06 1.93
C ILE A 138 -4.09 12.56 1.31
N LEU A 139 -4.73 13.59 1.87
CA LEU A 139 -5.96 14.16 1.34
C LEU A 139 -5.78 14.74 -0.08
N SER A 140 -4.58 15.21 -0.43
CA SER A 140 -4.28 15.71 -1.78
C SER A 140 -4.46 14.67 -2.90
N ILE A 141 -4.52 13.38 -2.58
CA ILE A 141 -4.67 12.30 -3.59
C ILE A 141 -6.13 12.00 -3.95
N GLU A 142 -7.07 12.48 -3.13
CA GLU A 142 -8.51 12.26 -3.30
C GLU A 142 -9.14 13.26 -4.28
N ILE A 143 -8.45 14.36 -4.57
CA ILE A 143 -8.90 15.39 -5.51
C ILE A 143 -8.81 14.84 -6.95
N PRO A 144 -9.92 14.76 -7.71
CA PRO A 144 -9.95 14.27 -9.08
C PRO A 144 -9.08 15.05 -10.08
#